data_AF-A0A091QI20-F1
#
_entry.id   AF-A0A091QI20-F1
#
_cell.length_a   1.000
_cell.length_b   1.000
_cell.length_c   1.000
_cell.angle_alpha   90.00
_cell.angle_beta   90.00
_cell.angle_gamma   90.00
#
_symmetry.space_group_name_H-M   'P 1'
#
loop_
_entity.id
_entity.type
_entity.pdbx_description
1 polymer ?
#
loop_
_entity_poly.entity_id
_entity_poly.type
_entity_poly.pdbx_seq_one_letter_code
_entity_poly.pdbx_strand_id
1 'polypeptide(L)'
;YQPAPLSEKTLPDTSVVQISVLYKLPVIYSIVSGDGKGYFTINSFTGIVRTRKNLEWQDFPVIFNVRAADSSNASIFNEVSVIVEVTDENDFPPVFPSSLLEERLEE
;
A
#
# COMPACT_ATOMS: atom_id res chain seq x y z
N TYR A 1 7.29 7.41 5.36
CA TYR A 1 5.84 7.66 5.17
C TYR A 1 5.09 6.38 5.42
N GLN A 2 3.96 6.46 6.11
CA GLN A 2 3.10 5.31 6.40
C GLN A 2 1.65 5.76 6.21
N PRO A 3 1.01 5.41 5.08
CA PRO A 3 -0.42 5.67 4.88
C PRO A 3 -1.26 4.80 5.83
N ALA A 4 -2.57 5.03 5.85
CA ALA A 4 -3.49 4.11 6.52
C ALA A 4 -3.37 2.69 5.92
N PRO A 5 -3.57 1.63 6.72
CA PRO A 5 -3.59 0.27 6.20
C PRO A 5 -4.61 0.11 5.06
N LEU A 6 -4.24 -0.67 4.05
CA LEU A 6 -5.12 -1.02 2.93
C LEU A 6 -5.81 -2.35 3.21
N SER A 7 -6.98 -2.56 2.61
CA SER A 7 -7.61 -3.89 2.56
C SER A 7 -6.94 -4.74 1.48
N GLU A 8 -6.81 -6.05 1.67
CA GLU A 8 -6.28 -6.95 0.63
C GLU A 8 -7.12 -6.91 -0.67
N LYS A 9 -8.42 -6.59 -0.54
CA LYS A 9 -9.35 -6.42 -1.66
C LYS A 9 -9.16 -5.12 -2.42
N THR A 10 -8.23 -4.27 -2.00
CA THR A 10 -7.95 -3.01 -2.69
C THR A 10 -7.66 -3.30 -4.16
N LEU A 11 -8.46 -2.69 -5.05
CA LEU A 11 -8.33 -2.90 -6.48
C LEU A 11 -7.01 -2.33 -7.02
N PRO A 12 -6.48 -2.89 -8.13
CA PRO A 12 -5.42 -2.24 -8.88
C PRO A 12 -5.80 -0.80 -9.28
N ASP A 13 -4.78 0.03 -9.48
CA ASP A 13 -4.88 1.47 -9.80
C ASP A 13 -5.48 2.35 -8.68
N THR A 14 -5.57 1.83 -7.46
CA THR A 14 -6.01 2.59 -6.28
C THR A 14 -4.87 3.46 -5.76
N SER A 15 -5.14 4.75 -5.53
CA SER A 15 -4.19 5.70 -4.91
C SER A 15 -3.91 5.32 -3.45
N VAL A 16 -2.63 5.20 -3.10
CA VAL A 16 -2.16 4.80 -1.76
C VAL A 16 -1.66 6.01 -0.98
N VAL A 17 -0.72 6.76 -1.57
CA VAL A 17 -0.10 7.93 -0.97
C VAL A 17 0.44 8.83 -2.07
N GLN A 18 0.50 10.14 -1.81
CA GLN A 18 1.21 11.07 -2.67
C GLN A 18 2.50 11.52 -1.98
N ILE A 19 3.63 11.34 -2.67
CA ILE A 19 4.92 11.87 -2.26
C ILE A 19 5.11 13.23 -2.93
N SER A 20 5.45 14.23 -2.14
CA SER A 20 5.72 15.59 -2.62
C SER A 20 7.01 16.11 -2.02
N VAL A 21 7.65 17.04 -2.73
CA VAL A 21 8.88 17.69 -2.28
C VAL A 21 8.70 19.20 -2.38
N LEU A 22 9.21 19.94 -1.39
CA LEU A 22 9.30 21.37 -1.47
C LEU A 22 10.60 21.75 -2.19
N TYR A 23 10.55 21.75 -3.52
CA TYR A 23 11.68 22.09 -4.38
C TYR A 23 11.25 23.03 -5.51
N LYS A 24 12.13 23.97 -5.89
CA LYS A 24 11.78 25.02 -6.86
C LYS A 24 11.77 24.54 -8.31
N LEU A 25 12.48 23.45 -8.61
CA LEU A 25 12.60 22.91 -9.96
C LEU A 25 11.74 21.64 -10.11
N PRO A 26 11.37 21.27 -11.36
CA PRO A 26 10.63 20.04 -11.60
C PRO A 26 11.43 18.81 -11.19
N VAL A 27 10.74 17.85 -10.58
CA VAL A 27 11.33 16.58 -10.12
C VAL A 27 10.67 15.38 -10.79
N ILE A 28 11.42 14.30 -10.87
CA ILE A 28 10.97 12.99 -11.35
C ILE A 28 10.95 12.01 -10.18
N TYR A 29 9.79 11.38 -9.96
CA TYR A 29 9.58 10.39 -8.92
C TYR A 29 9.80 8.97 -9.45
N SER A 30 10.40 8.11 -8.63
CA SER A 30 10.60 6.69 -8.95
C SER A 30 10.64 5.82 -7.69
N ILE A 31 10.18 4.57 -7.80
CA ILE A 31 10.43 3.53 -6.79
C ILE A 31 11.78 2.90 -7.13
N VAL A 32 12.75 3.00 -6.23
CA VAL A 32 14.14 2.59 -6.48
C VAL A 32 14.52 1.25 -5.83
N SER A 33 13.78 0.81 -4.80
CA SER A 33 14.02 -0.47 -4.14
C SER A 33 12.85 -0.88 -3.23
N GLY A 34 12.83 -2.15 -2.81
CA GLY A 34 11.95 -2.67 -1.76
C GLY A 34 10.61 -3.25 -2.23
N ASP A 35 10.09 -2.83 -3.38
CA ASP A 35 8.89 -3.43 -3.99
C ASP A 35 9.24 -4.63 -4.91
N GLY A 36 9.89 -5.65 -4.35
CA GLY A 36 10.40 -6.80 -5.12
C GLY A 36 9.31 -7.62 -5.84
N LYS A 37 8.09 -7.60 -5.31
CA LYS A 37 6.92 -8.28 -5.90
C LYS A 37 6.12 -7.39 -6.86
N GLY A 38 6.46 -6.10 -6.97
CA GLY A 38 5.83 -5.16 -7.91
C GLY A 38 4.37 -4.84 -7.56
N TYR A 39 4.04 -4.68 -6.29
CA TYR A 39 2.71 -4.28 -5.83
C TYR A 39 2.38 -2.82 -6.16
N PHE A 40 3.39 -1.98 -6.33
CA PHE A 40 3.21 -0.54 -6.43
C PHE A 40 3.78 0.03 -7.72
N THR A 41 3.21 1.16 -8.12
CA THR A 41 3.72 2.01 -9.19
C THR A 41 3.64 3.45 -8.73
N ILE A 42 4.49 4.32 -9.25
CA ILE A 42 4.48 5.75 -8.96
C ILE A 42 4.35 6.54 -10.26
N ASN A 43 3.45 7.52 -10.27
CA ASN A 43 3.44 8.49 -11.35
C ASN A 43 4.65 9.41 -11.22
N SER A 44 5.50 9.42 -12.24
CA SER A 44 6.78 10.12 -12.24
C SER A 44 6.69 11.64 -12.11
N PHE A 45 5.53 12.24 -12.40
CA PHE A 45 5.33 13.69 -12.39
C PHE A 45 4.51 14.17 -11.19
N THR A 46 3.58 13.35 -10.69
CA THR A 46 2.69 13.75 -9.57
C THR A 46 3.11 13.16 -8.23
N GLY A 47 3.98 12.15 -8.22
CA GLY A 47 4.42 11.45 -7.01
C GLY A 47 3.32 10.57 -6.38
N ILE A 48 2.19 10.36 -7.06
CA ILE A 48 1.10 9.49 -6.58
C ILE A 48 1.54 8.04 -6.75
N VAL A 49 1.61 7.32 -5.64
CA VAL A 49 1.78 5.88 -5.59
C VAL A 49 0.41 5.20 -5.70
N ARG A 50 0.33 4.19 -6.56
CA ARG A 50 -0.86 3.37 -6.78
C ARG A 50 -0.56 1.89 -6.63
N THR A 51 -1.59 1.11 -6.28
CA THR A 51 -1.55 -0.35 -6.41
C THR A 51 -1.43 -0.72 -7.89
N ARG A 52 -0.58 -1.69 -8.22
CA ARG A 52 -0.36 -2.18 -9.59
C ARG A 52 -1.14 -3.46 -9.86
N LYS A 53 -1.37 -4.25 -8.83
CA LYS A 53 -2.02 -5.57 -8.87
C LYS A 53 -2.75 -5.81 -7.54
N ASN A 54 -3.51 -6.89 -7.46
CA ASN A 54 -4.14 -7.36 -6.22
C ASN A 54 -3.10 -7.53 -5.11
N LEU A 55 -3.50 -7.18 -3.88
CA LEU A 55 -2.66 -7.27 -2.70
C LEU A 55 -2.89 -8.63 -2.05
N GLU A 56 -1.81 -9.26 -1.58
CA GLU A 56 -1.85 -10.53 -0.86
C GLU A 56 -1.40 -10.25 0.56
N TRP A 57 -2.29 -10.32 1.56
CA TRP A 57 -2.01 -9.85 2.92
C TRP A 57 -0.75 -10.46 3.55
N GLN A 58 -0.42 -11.71 3.20
CA GLN A 58 0.75 -12.45 3.70
C GLN A 58 2.08 -11.85 3.27
N ASP A 59 2.07 -11.01 2.24
CA ASP A 59 3.26 -10.36 1.70
C ASP A 59 3.55 -8.99 2.32
N PHE A 60 2.69 -8.55 3.25
CA PHE A 60 2.80 -7.27 3.95
C PHE A 60 3.31 -7.43 5.39
N PRO A 61 4.03 -6.44 5.94
CA PRO A 61 4.28 -5.11 5.38
C PRO A 61 5.29 -5.09 4.23
N VAL A 62 5.03 -4.25 3.23
CA VAL A 62 5.99 -3.97 2.15
C VAL A 62 6.62 -2.60 2.41
N ILE A 63 7.95 -2.56 2.41
CA ILE A 63 8.74 -1.34 2.59
C ILE A 63 9.51 -1.06 1.31
N PHE A 64 9.26 0.10 0.69
CA PHE A 64 9.94 0.51 -0.54
C PHE A 64 10.45 1.94 -0.46
N ASN A 65 11.52 2.23 -1.21
CA ASN A 65 12.12 3.56 -1.26
C ASN A 65 11.66 4.30 -2.51
N VAL A 66 11.18 5.51 -2.30
CA VAL A 66 10.83 6.46 -3.37
C VAL A 66 11.92 7.52 -3.46
N ARG A 67 12.43 7.75 -4.66
CA ARG A 67 13.35 8.83 -4.99
C ARG A 67 12.60 9.95 -5.70
N ALA A 68 12.83 11.19 -5.26
CA ALA A 68 12.51 12.40 -6.01
C ALA A 68 13.82 13.05 -6.47
N ALA A 69 14.07 13.06 -7.77
CA ALA A 69 15.29 13.58 -8.38
C ALA A 69 15.00 14.82 -9.21
N ASP A 70 15.91 15.79 -9.23
CA ASP A 70 15.84 16.93 -10.14
C ASP A 70 15.79 16.44 -11.60
N SER A 71 14.83 16.96 -12.37
CA SER A 71 14.61 16.56 -13.76
C SER A 71 15.77 16.88 -14.71
N SER A 72 16.59 17.89 -14.38
CA SER A 72 17.76 18.33 -15.13
C SER A 72 19.07 17.68 -14.67
N ASN A 73 19.12 17.18 -13.42
CA ASN A 73 20.28 16.52 -12.88
C ASN A 73 19.91 15.44 -11.84
N ALA A 74 19.88 14.19 -12.28
CA ALA A 74 19.51 13.05 -11.45
C ALA A 74 20.44 12.77 -10.24
N SER A 75 21.62 13.40 -10.17
CA SER A 75 22.49 13.33 -8.99
C SER A 75 21.99 14.17 -7.82
N ILE A 76 21.09 15.13 -8.06
CA ILE A 76 20.41 15.89 -7.02
C ILE A 76 19.09 15.19 -6.71
N PHE A 77 19.03 14.50 -5.58
CA PHE A 77 17.83 13.75 -5.20
C PHE A 77 17.67 13.65 -3.69
N ASN A 78 16.45 13.34 -3.27
CA ASN A 78 16.15 12.85 -1.93
C ASN A 78 15.37 11.53 -2.02
N GLU A 79 15.54 10.68 -1.01
CA GLU A 79 14.84 9.41 -0.89
C GLU A 79 14.07 9.33 0.41
N VAL A 80 12.93 8.64 0.35
CA VAL A 80 12.08 8.38 1.52
C VAL A 80 11.56 6.95 1.46
N SER A 81 11.52 6.29 2.61
CA SER A 81 10.90 4.97 2.72
C SER A 81 9.40 5.11 2.92
N VAL A 82 8.62 4.27 2.23
CA VAL A 82 7.18 4.11 2.37
C VAL A 82 6.91 2.72 2.91
N ILE A 83 6.13 2.64 3.98
CA ILE A 83 5.73 1.38 4.62
C ILE A 83 4.24 1.22 4.38
N VAL A 84 3.84 0.18 3.64
CA VAL A 84 2.43 -0.13 3.41
C VAL A 84 2.08 -1.39 4.19
N GLU A 85 1.00 -1.31 4.95
CA GLU A 85 0.38 -2.44 5.65
C GLU A 85 -0.91 -2.82 4.93
N VAL A 86 -1.20 -4.12 4.90
CA VAL A 86 -2.44 -4.67 4.37
C VAL A 86 -3.09 -5.51 5.45
N THR A 87 -4.37 -5.28 5.68
CA THR A 87 -5.19 -6.08 6.59
C THR A 87 -5.94 -7.15 5.81
N ASP A 88 -5.94 -8.36 6.35
CA ASP A 88 -6.87 -9.42 5.95
C ASP A 88 -8.30 -8.96 6.25
N GLU A 89 -9.16 -9.01 5.24
CA GLU A 89 -10.59 -8.86 5.45
C GLU A 89 -11.20 -10.26 5.51
N ASN A 90 -11.67 -10.66 6.69
CA ASN A 90 -12.27 -11.98 6.85
C ASN A 90 -13.57 -12.09 6.03
N ASP A 91 -13.42 -12.59 4.80
CA ASP A 91 -14.50 -12.94 3.88
C ASP A 91 -15.25 -14.20 4.26
N PHE A 92 -14.80 -14.90 5.30
CA PHE A 92 -15.41 -16.10 5.83
C PHE A 92 -15.99 -15.82 7.22
N PRO A 93 -17.16 -15.13 7.31
CA PRO A 93 -17.88 -15.08 8.58
C PRO A 93 -18.18 -16.53 9.01
N PRO A 94 -18.09 -16.85 10.31
CA PRO A 94 -18.42 -18.19 10.79
C PRO A 94 -19.85 -18.53 10.36
N VAL A 95 -19.98 -19.51 9.48
CA VAL A 95 -21.28 -20.08 9.12
C VAL A 95 -21.64 -21.04 10.25
N PHE A 96 -22.57 -20.63 11.12
CA PHE A 96 -23.14 -21.53 12.12
C PHE A 96 -24.12 -22.48 11.41
N PRO A 97 -23.85 -23.80 11.32
CA PRO A 97 -24.88 -24.74 10.94
C PRO A 97 -25.85 -24.86 12.10
N SER A 98 -27.06 -24.31 11.92
CA SER A 98 -28.23 -24.33 12.82
C SER A 98 -28.34 -23.20 13.85
N SER A 99 -29.51 -22.57 13.82
CA SER A 99 -30.00 -21.52 14.73
C SER A 99 -30.81 -22.11 15.89
N LEU A 100 -30.30 -23.16 16.53
CA LEU A 100 -30.97 -23.79 17.68
C LEU A 100 -29.94 -24.39 18.63
N LEU A 101 -29.40 -23.54 19.50
CA LEU A 101 -28.89 -23.95 20.79
C LEU A 101 -29.90 -23.48 21.83
N GLU A 102 -30.97 -24.24 22.03
CA GLU A 102 -31.72 -24.16 23.29
C GLU A 102 -30.90 -24.92 24.34
N GLU A 103 -29.97 -24.24 25.00
CA GLU A 103 -29.50 -24.72 26.29
C GLU A 103 -30.59 -24.45 27.33
N ARG A 104 -31.34 -25.50 27.67
CA ARG A 104 -32.10 -25.50 28.92
C ARG A 104 -31.10 -25.72 30.05
N LEU A 105 -30.92 -24.70 30.88
CA LEU A 105 -30.33 -24.90 32.20
C LEU A 105 -31.28 -25.80 33.00
N GLU A 106 -30.82 -26.98 33.40
CA GLU A 106 -31.48 -27.76 34.44
C GLU A 106 -31.20 -27.08 35.79
N GLU A 107 -32.26 -26.85 36.57
CA GLU A 107 -32.23 -26.18 37.88
C GLU A 107 -31.44 -26.95 38.95
#